data_AF-A0A945WJK0-F1
#
_entry.id   AF-A0A945WJK0-F1
#
_cell.length_a   1.000
_cell.length_b   1.000
_cell.length_c   1.000
_cell.angle_alpha   90.00
_cell.angle_beta   90.00
_cell.angle_gamma   90.00
#
_symmetry.space_group_name_H-M   'P 1'
#
loop_
_entity.id
_entity.type
_entity.pdbx_description
1 polymer ?
#
loop_
_entity_poly.entity_id
_entity_poly.type
_entity_poly.pdbx_seq_one_letter_code
_entity_poly.pdbx_strand_id
1 'polypeptide(L)'
;MYDWDRDGVPNHFDKDSDNDGIVDIIEAGGTDNDNDGEVDYPTPGDASSMVDADNDGLADALDDVNSGSGSGEVTSGTPHPLTDTDSNGDPNYLDIDSDDDGIIDNIEGQATTATPLQATTTDTDGDGISDVFDPDNGGTYIVPEDTDSDTDADYVDSDSDGDGESDLIEGWDTDGNGSANTTPTGSDSDNDGLDNAFDDIVGPNATTNPSNDAQTAMDFPNTDDGLAERDWREIPCGGGSVVLAPSNQLHNMATYCQQDPWTYYFNPSDPTDLLFAVEHKPGGAGSNTNDFIATASLRVSVNPQSEAGTYSAIDLPNQDATFVMGRYWNVNVTTGSLNGFVNVRFFFDPAERDTLQDVAQRWNLQNAGSTPFVSGLRWFIVNAGSFAHNSADLQPLGIQLSSQITPEDSGTVDGIDYMEFQFTSLTGGGLAYTVGSNSVILPVDLLSFDAKARSNNTVEVVWTTASEINSDRFEIERSSDGENWKYIGQVPAAGNSNREIDYSYFDTEPLSGISYYRLVQVDLNGDVDVSETRMVRFDEMLAEEMILVYPNPSSGSFTVEMIVLENNQGKLLLVNPLGQTIRNWSFGATELGHQSINVEGLSAGSYLLLWERPTGLSSVKLIVK
;
A
#
# COMPACT_ATOMS: atom_id res chain seq x y z
N MET A 1 14.00 -47.72 -19.04
CA MET A 1 14.35 -47.39 -17.66
C MET A 1 14.61 -45.91 -17.73
N TYR A 2 13.90 -45.16 -16.89
CA TYR A 2 14.16 -43.73 -16.73
C TYR A 2 15.47 -43.61 -15.95
N ASP A 3 16.26 -42.64 -16.36
CA ASP A 3 17.66 -42.34 -16.02
C ASP A 3 17.73 -40.83 -16.31
N TRP A 4 17.54 -40.02 -15.26
CA TRP A 4 17.18 -38.61 -15.35
C TRP A 4 18.40 -37.74 -15.60
N ASP A 5 19.43 -37.86 -14.76
CA ASP A 5 20.72 -37.19 -14.90
C ASP A 5 21.62 -37.77 -16.02
N ARG A 6 21.33 -39.00 -16.49
CA ARG A 6 22.02 -39.72 -17.58
C ARG A 6 23.43 -40.16 -17.25
N ASP A 7 23.72 -40.44 -15.99
CA ASP A 7 25.00 -41.01 -15.56
C ASP A 7 25.15 -42.51 -15.94
N GLY A 8 24.02 -43.18 -16.23
CA GLY A 8 23.92 -44.59 -16.60
C GLY A 8 23.36 -45.51 -15.51
N VAL A 9 22.99 -44.97 -14.35
CA VAL A 9 22.25 -45.61 -13.27
C VAL A 9 20.77 -45.26 -13.41
N PRO A 10 19.85 -46.22 -13.51
CA PRO A 10 18.43 -45.90 -13.57
C PRO A 10 17.91 -45.37 -12.22
N ASN A 11 17.05 -44.35 -12.19
CA ASN A 11 16.53 -43.68 -10.96
C ASN A 11 16.02 -44.59 -9.83
N HIS A 12 15.66 -45.85 -10.09
CA HIS A 12 15.23 -46.79 -9.04
C HIS A 12 16.39 -47.59 -8.41
N PHE A 13 17.61 -47.37 -8.89
CA PHE A 13 18.87 -47.86 -8.37
C PHE A 13 19.85 -46.71 -8.11
N ASP A 14 19.46 -45.50 -8.50
CA ASP A 14 20.20 -44.28 -8.23
C ASP A 14 19.89 -43.83 -6.81
N LYS A 15 20.84 -43.16 -6.18
CA LYS A 15 20.73 -42.60 -4.84
C LYS A 15 20.59 -41.07 -4.87
N ASP A 16 20.85 -40.44 -6.01
CA ASP A 16 20.85 -39.01 -6.26
C ASP A 16 20.48 -38.81 -7.76
N SER A 17 19.19 -38.95 -8.06
CA SER A 17 18.66 -39.18 -9.41
C SER A 17 18.81 -37.99 -10.37
N ASP A 18 19.03 -36.78 -9.85
CA ASP A 18 19.31 -35.56 -10.62
C ASP A 18 20.75 -35.03 -10.42
N ASN A 19 21.51 -35.62 -9.49
CA ASN A 19 22.94 -35.43 -9.26
C ASN A 19 23.30 -34.06 -8.70
N ASP A 20 22.41 -33.50 -7.90
CA ASP A 20 22.56 -32.21 -7.26
C ASP A 20 23.34 -32.31 -5.92
N GLY A 21 23.50 -33.54 -5.39
CA GLY A 21 24.25 -33.86 -4.18
C GLY A 21 23.40 -34.02 -2.93
N ILE A 22 22.09 -33.78 -3.00
CA ILE A 22 21.08 -34.17 -2.02
C ILE A 22 20.59 -35.57 -2.45
N VAL A 23 20.54 -36.52 -1.52
CA VAL A 23 20.17 -37.90 -1.87
C VAL A 23 18.65 -38.07 -1.89
N ASP A 24 18.12 -38.89 -2.81
CA ASP A 24 16.69 -39.14 -3.04
C ASP A 24 15.89 -39.43 -1.75
N ILE A 25 16.53 -40.12 -0.78
CA ILE A 25 15.90 -40.46 0.49
C ILE A 25 15.62 -39.23 1.36
N ILE A 26 16.46 -38.19 1.30
CA ILE A 26 16.27 -36.93 2.01
C ILE A 26 15.17 -36.10 1.33
N GLU A 27 15.18 -36.03 0.01
CA GLU A 27 14.20 -35.26 -0.77
C GLU A 27 12.79 -35.86 -0.73
N ALA A 28 12.70 -37.18 -0.60
CA ALA A 28 11.44 -37.86 -0.29
C ALA A 28 10.95 -37.63 1.17
N GLY A 29 11.63 -36.80 1.96
CA GLY A 29 11.33 -36.50 3.36
C GLY A 29 11.68 -37.65 4.32
N GLY A 30 12.65 -38.49 3.94
CA GLY A 30 13.18 -39.58 4.75
C GLY A 30 14.28 -39.13 5.72
N THR A 31 14.92 -40.10 6.36
CA THR A 31 16.08 -39.88 7.21
C THR A 31 17.17 -40.85 6.82
N ASP A 32 18.39 -40.35 6.71
CA ASP A 32 19.60 -41.14 6.47
C ASP A 32 20.58 -40.91 7.64
N ASN A 33 20.46 -41.71 8.71
CA ASN A 33 21.27 -41.52 9.92
C ASN A 33 22.68 -42.11 9.82
N ASP A 34 22.93 -43.06 8.91
CA ASP A 34 24.24 -43.65 8.68
C ASP A 34 24.97 -43.12 7.44
N ASN A 35 24.35 -42.18 6.71
CA ASN A 35 24.90 -41.46 5.58
C ASN A 35 25.36 -42.43 4.48
N ASP A 36 24.49 -43.37 4.09
CA ASP A 36 24.74 -44.30 2.98
C ASP A 36 23.84 -44.08 1.75
N GLY A 37 22.97 -43.07 1.80
CA GLY A 37 22.04 -42.71 0.72
C GLY A 37 20.87 -43.67 0.58
N GLU A 38 20.74 -44.64 1.49
CA GLU A 38 19.65 -45.61 1.51
C GLU A 38 18.69 -45.35 2.67
N VAL A 39 17.55 -46.03 2.63
CA VAL A 39 16.61 -45.98 3.74
C VAL A 39 17.14 -46.72 4.97
N ASP A 40 17.12 -46.01 6.10
CA ASP A 40 17.53 -46.51 7.41
C ASP A 40 16.85 -47.81 7.83
N TYR A 41 17.60 -48.68 8.50
CA TYR A 41 17.05 -49.90 9.08
C TYR A 41 16.07 -49.62 10.24
N PRO A 42 14.88 -50.26 10.28
CA PRO A 42 13.90 -50.09 11.36
C PRO A 42 14.46 -50.34 12.76
N THR A 43 15.46 -51.22 12.85
CA THR A 43 16.36 -51.32 14.00
C THR A 43 17.75 -50.87 13.59
N PRO A 44 18.26 -49.74 14.13
CA PRO A 44 19.54 -49.19 13.71
C PRO A 44 20.69 -50.20 13.77
N GLY A 45 21.40 -50.35 12.65
CA GLY A 45 22.51 -51.30 12.48
C GLY A 45 22.13 -52.78 12.40
N ASP A 46 20.85 -53.12 12.26
CA ASP A 46 20.38 -54.49 12.05
C ASP A 46 19.66 -54.62 10.70
N ALA A 47 20.42 -54.94 9.65
CA ALA A 47 19.90 -55.19 8.30
C ALA A 47 18.81 -56.27 8.24
N SER A 48 18.73 -57.18 9.23
CA SER A 48 17.66 -58.18 9.27
C SER A 48 16.30 -57.63 9.71
N SER A 49 16.27 -56.37 10.17
CA SER A 49 15.04 -55.63 10.48
C SER A 49 14.36 -55.05 9.24
N MET A 50 15.11 -54.87 8.14
CA MET A 50 14.55 -54.65 6.81
C MET A 50 14.06 -55.97 6.23
N VAL A 51 12.77 -56.21 6.39
CA VAL A 51 12.12 -57.42 5.86
C VAL A 51 11.65 -57.11 4.45
N ASP A 52 12.06 -57.94 3.50
CA ASP A 52 11.49 -58.04 2.16
C ASP A 52 11.03 -59.50 2.00
N ALA A 53 9.75 -59.73 2.27
CA ALA A 53 9.20 -61.08 2.44
C ALA A 53 9.07 -61.84 1.13
N ASP A 54 8.90 -61.13 0.01
CA ASP A 54 8.69 -61.71 -1.31
C ASP A 54 9.87 -61.54 -2.28
N ASN A 55 10.91 -60.81 -1.86
CA ASN A 55 12.17 -60.55 -2.55
C ASN A 55 11.96 -59.82 -3.87
N ASP A 56 11.06 -58.85 -3.90
CA ASP A 56 10.81 -58.01 -5.06
C ASP A 56 11.65 -56.73 -5.08
N GLY A 57 12.41 -56.47 -4.00
CA GLY A 57 13.30 -55.33 -3.87
C GLY A 57 12.72 -54.18 -3.06
N LEU A 58 11.45 -54.25 -2.65
CA LEU A 58 10.85 -53.28 -1.74
C LEU A 58 10.81 -53.85 -0.32
N ALA A 59 11.21 -53.06 0.67
CA ALA A 59 11.03 -53.45 2.06
C ALA A 59 9.53 -53.47 2.41
N ASP A 60 9.05 -54.51 3.11
CA ASP A 60 7.65 -54.69 3.53
C ASP A 60 7.03 -53.43 4.19
N ALA A 61 7.86 -52.62 4.85
CA ALA A 61 7.44 -51.38 5.51
C ALA A 61 7.10 -50.25 4.53
N LEU A 62 7.69 -50.26 3.34
CA LEU A 62 7.56 -49.27 2.26
C LEU A 62 6.80 -49.83 1.05
N ASP A 63 6.60 -51.14 0.98
CA ASP A 63 5.95 -51.82 -0.14
C ASP A 63 4.42 -51.65 -0.16
N ASP A 64 3.94 -50.77 -1.03
CA ASP A 64 2.53 -50.57 -1.34
C ASP A 64 2.11 -51.17 -2.69
N VAL A 65 3.01 -51.82 -3.42
CA VAL A 65 2.81 -52.22 -4.81
C VAL A 65 2.58 -53.72 -4.91
N ASN A 66 1.63 -54.13 -5.76
CA ASN A 66 1.56 -55.55 -6.11
C ASN A 66 2.53 -55.88 -7.25
N SER A 67 3.71 -56.41 -6.94
CA SER A 67 4.69 -56.88 -7.93
C SER A 67 4.32 -58.23 -8.56
N GLY A 68 3.38 -58.97 -7.93
CA GLY A 68 2.94 -60.28 -8.39
C GLY A 68 3.95 -61.38 -8.12
N SER A 69 4.84 -61.17 -7.16
CA SER A 69 5.82 -62.11 -6.60
C SER A 69 5.11 -63.33 -5.96
N GLY A 70 3.89 -63.14 -5.46
CA GLY A 70 2.97 -64.18 -5.03
C GLY A 70 3.02 -64.49 -3.53
N SER A 71 3.89 -65.40 -3.08
CA SER A 71 3.92 -65.82 -1.67
C SER A 71 4.89 -64.96 -0.88
N GLY A 72 4.36 -64.13 0.02
CA GLY A 72 5.15 -63.16 0.78
C GLY A 72 4.66 -61.74 0.54
N GLU A 73 3.90 -61.53 -0.54
CA GLU A 73 3.43 -60.21 -0.99
C GLU A 73 2.87 -59.33 0.13
N VAL A 74 3.47 -58.15 0.23
CA VAL A 74 2.99 -57.04 1.03
C VAL A 74 2.50 -55.96 0.06
N THR A 75 1.44 -55.26 0.42
CA THR A 75 0.94 -54.10 -0.37
C THR A 75 0.39 -53.05 0.58
N SER A 76 0.91 -53.05 1.81
CA SER A 76 0.39 -52.28 2.95
C SER A 76 1.50 -51.53 3.67
N GLY A 77 2.70 -51.56 3.12
CA GLY A 77 3.74 -50.60 3.45
C GLY A 77 3.27 -49.18 3.10
N THR A 78 4.06 -48.22 3.54
CA THR A 78 3.81 -46.80 3.30
C THR A 78 5.11 -46.22 2.78
N PRO A 79 5.28 -46.09 1.45
CA PRO A 79 6.45 -45.45 0.90
C PRO A 79 6.50 -43.99 1.33
N HIS A 80 7.70 -43.41 1.25
CA HIS A 80 7.86 -41.98 1.36
C HIS A 80 7.04 -41.26 0.26
N PRO A 81 6.49 -40.07 0.54
CA PRO A 81 5.81 -39.29 -0.47
C PRO A 81 6.78 -38.93 -1.60
N LEU A 82 6.28 -38.92 -2.83
CA LEU A 82 6.95 -38.23 -3.95
C LEU A 82 6.44 -36.80 -3.91
N THR A 83 7.03 -36.00 -3.02
CA THR A 83 6.69 -34.58 -2.88
C THR A 83 7.11 -33.84 -4.16
N ASP A 84 6.33 -32.84 -4.52
CA ASP A 84 6.46 -31.97 -5.69
C ASP A 84 6.06 -30.60 -5.14
N THR A 85 7.05 -29.87 -4.62
CA THR A 85 6.89 -28.67 -3.79
C THR A 85 6.22 -27.56 -4.59
N ASP A 86 6.71 -27.28 -5.78
CA ASP A 86 6.21 -26.24 -6.67
C ASP A 86 4.97 -26.65 -7.50
N SER A 87 4.65 -27.96 -7.54
CA SER A 87 3.56 -28.53 -8.33
C SER A 87 3.73 -28.38 -9.84
N ASN A 88 4.96 -28.33 -10.35
CA ASN A 88 5.27 -28.25 -11.79
C ASN A 88 5.12 -29.61 -12.50
N GLY A 89 5.13 -30.71 -11.74
CA GLY A 89 4.91 -32.07 -12.19
C GLY A 89 6.12 -33.01 -12.14
N ASP A 90 7.29 -32.50 -11.76
CA ASP A 90 8.48 -33.29 -11.44
C ASP A 90 8.64 -33.33 -9.89
N PRO A 91 8.78 -34.51 -9.26
CA PRO A 91 8.98 -34.59 -7.81
C PRO A 91 10.38 -34.09 -7.42
N ASN A 92 10.54 -33.57 -6.19
CA ASN A 92 11.78 -32.93 -5.71
C ASN A 92 13.06 -33.72 -6.04
N TYR A 93 13.07 -35.05 -5.83
CA TYR A 93 14.24 -35.91 -6.15
C TYR A 93 14.64 -36.00 -7.65
N LEU A 94 13.95 -35.25 -8.51
CA LEU A 94 14.21 -35.12 -9.95
C LEU A 94 14.20 -33.66 -10.38
N ASP A 95 14.04 -32.73 -9.46
CA ASP A 95 13.92 -31.31 -9.74
C ASP A 95 15.13 -30.60 -9.16
N ILE A 96 15.88 -29.86 -9.96
CA ILE A 96 17.09 -29.18 -9.50
C ILE A 96 16.80 -27.78 -8.90
N ASP A 97 15.54 -27.36 -8.88
CA ASP A 97 15.00 -26.08 -8.36
C ASP A 97 13.61 -26.37 -7.77
N SER A 98 13.57 -27.15 -6.69
CA SER A 98 12.38 -27.83 -6.17
C SER A 98 11.22 -26.89 -5.78
N ASP A 99 11.49 -25.62 -5.46
CA ASP A 99 10.50 -24.62 -5.12
C ASP A 99 10.29 -23.52 -6.19
N ASP A 100 11.00 -23.62 -7.32
CA ASP A 100 10.79 -22.89 -8.58
C ASP A 100 11.10 -21.38 -8.45
N ASP A 101 12.03 -21.04 -7.58
CA ASP A 101 12.43 -19.68 -7.24
C ASP A 101 13.62 -19.17 -8.08
N GLY A 102 14.32 -20.10 -8.76
CA GLY A 102 15.46 -19.85 -9.64
C GLY A 102 16.83 -20.00 -8.99
N ILE A 103 16.91 -20.42 -7.73
CA ILE A 103 18.12 -20.80 -7.01
C ILE A 103 18.13 -22.32 -6.95
N ILE A 104 19.14 -22.97 -7.55
CA ILE A 104 19.13 -24.43 -7.63
C ILE A 104 19.36 -25.12 -6.27
N ASP A 105 18.78 -26.30 -6.08
CA ASP A 105 18.84 -27.13 -4.88
C ASP A 105 20.27 -27.39 -4.39
N ASN A 106 21.23 -27.57 -5.31
CA ASN A 106 22.64 -27.68 -4.95
C ASN A 106 23.15 -26.45 -4.15
N ILE A 107 22.72 -25.25 -4.53
CA ILE A 107 23.09 -24.00 -3.86
C ILE A 107 22.34 -23.88 -2.54
N GLU A 108 21.06 -24.29 -2.52
CA GLU A 108 20.15 -24.22 -1.39
C GLU A 108 20.31 -25.32 -0.33
N GLY A 109 20.93 -26.42 -0.68
CA GLY A 109 21.33 -27.41 0.30
C GLY A 109 22.55 -26.97 1.12
N GLN A 110 23.22 -25.86 0.79
CA GLN A 110 24.54 -25.54 1.31
C GLN A 110 24.66 -24.13 1.90
N ALA A 111 25.31 -24.01 3.06
CA ALA A 111 25.66 -22.70 3.62
C ALA A 111 26.44 -21.81 2.63
N THR A 112 25.96 -20.59 2.37
CA THR A 112 26.54 -19.71 1.34
C THR A 112 27.94 -19.19 1.71
N THR A 113 28.30 -19.28 3.00
CA THR A 113 29.62 -18.91 3.54
C THR A 113 30.67 -20.02 3.42
N ALA A 114 30.27 -21.23 3.02
CA ALA A 114 31.15 -22.38 2.87
C ALA A 114 31.87 -22.39 1.50
N THR A 115 32.72 -23.39 1.28
CA THR A 115 33.21 -23.69 -0.08
C THR A 115 32.18 -24.61 -0.72
N PRO A 116 31.53 -24.22 -1.84
CA PRO A 116 30.46 -25.02 -2.42
C PRO A 116 30.99 -26.35 -2.94
N LEU A 117 30.25 -27.43 -2.64
CA LEU A 117 30.35 -28.71 -3.31
C LEU A 117 29.52 -28.63 -4.60
N GLN A 118 30.08 -29.10 -5.70
CA GLN A 118 29.50 -28.95 -7.03
C GLN A 118 29.68 -30.26 -7.77
N ALA A 119 28.66 -30.65 -8.53
CA ALA A 119 28.63 -31.92 -9.23
C ALA A 119 29.86 -32.11 -10.14
N THR A 120 30.35 -33.34 -10.22
CA THR A 120 31.46 -33.69 -11.09
C THR A 120 31.12 -34.94 -11.89
N THR A 121 31.75 -35.12 -13.05
CA THR A 121 31.50 -36.31 -13.87
C THR A 121 32.27 -37.55 -13.39
N THR A 122 32.80 -37.55 -12.16
CA THR A 122 33.60 -38.67 -11.65
C THR A 122 32.78 -39.41 -10.62
N ASP A 123 32.45 -40.64 -10.95
CA ASP A 123 31.84 -41.63 -10.05
C ASP A 123 32.74 -42.88 -10.14
N THR A 124 33.47 -43.14 -9.06
CA THR A 124 34.54 -44.14 -9.04
C THR A 124 34.02 -45.57 -8.92
N ASP A 125 32.92 -45.80 -8.20
CA ASP A 125 32.38 -47.13 -7.93
C ASP A 125 31.06 -47.44 -8.65
N GLY A 126 30.44 -46.43 -9.29
CA GLY A 126 29.37 -46.60 -10.24
C GLY A 126 27.99 -46.69 -9.59
N ASP A 127 27.79 -46.00 -8.48
CA ASP A 127 26.59 -46.14 -7.63
C ASP A 127 25.54 -45.03 -7.80
N GLY A 128 25.80 -44.07 -8.70
CA GLY A 128 24.90 -42.95 -9.00
C GLY A 128 25.43 -41.61 -8.47
N ILE A 129 26.29 -41.66 -7.45
CA ILE A 129 26.73 -40.46 -6.74
C ILE A 129 28.10 -40.00 -7.24
N SER A 130 28.23 -38.72 -7.59
CA SER A 130 29.53 -38.14 -7.91
C SER A 130 30.49 -38.20 -6.71
N ASP A 131 31.78 -38.52 -6.93
CA ASP A 131 32.86 -38.65 -5.93
C ASP A 131 32.93 -37.46 -4.93
N VAL A 132 32.46 -36.28 -5.32
CA VAL A 132 32.41 -35.08 -4.47
C VAL A 132 31.35 -35.17 -3.38
N PHE A 133 30.23 -35.84 -3.68
CA PHE A 133 29.09 -36.07 -2.81
C PHE A 133 29.15 -37.45 -2.14
N ASP A 134 29.97 -38.37 -2.64
CA ASP A 134 30.02 -39.75 -2.15
C ASP A 134 30.94 -39.95 -0.91
N PRO A 135 30.39 -40.29 0.28
CA PRO A 135 31.16 -40.54 1.50
C PRO A 135 32.14 -41.73 1.42
N ASP A 136 31.86 -42.74 0.61
CA ASP A 136 32.67 -43.94 0.52
C ASP A 136 33.84 -43.82 -0.47
N ASN A 137 33.72 -42.87 -1.41
CA ASN A 137 34.80 -42.40 -2.29
C ASN A 137 35.49 -41.11 -1.82
N GLY A 138 35.11 -40.58 -0.65
CA GLY A 138 35.83 -39.53 0.09
C GLY A 138 35.30 -38.11 -0.07
N GLY A 139 34.13 -37.97 -0.70
CA GLY A 139 33.24 -36.82 -0.65
C GLY A 139 32.33 -36.84 0.57
N THR A 140 31.23 -36.09 0.49
CA THR A 140 30.17 -36.01 1.51
C THR A 140 28.86 -35.55 0.87
N TYR A 141 27.74 -36.15 1.24
CA TYR A 141 26.42 -35.66 0.82
C TYR A 141 26.24 -34.20 1.24
N ILE A 142 25.41 -33.50 0.49
CA ILE A 142 24.82 -32.26 0.96
C ILE A 142 23.83 -32.65 2.07
N VAL A 143 24.01 -32.04 3.23
CA VAL A 143 23.02 -32.08 4.30
C VAL A 143 22.29 -30.75 4.17
N PRO A 144 21.03 -30.73 3.70
CA PRO A 144 20.32 -29.49 3.45
C PRO A 144 20.32 -28.58 4.67
N GLU A 145 20.52 -27.29 4.44
CA GLU A 145 20.36 -26.28 5.46
C GLU A 145 18.86 -26.00 5.66
N ASP A 146 18.52 -25.54 6.85
CA ASP A 146 17.17 -25.12 7.26
C ASP A 146 17.41 -23.86 8.10
N THR A 147 17.38 -22.72 7.42
CA THR A 147 17.89 -21.44 7.90
C THR A 147 16.97 -20.86 8.98
N ASP A 148 15.65 -20.94 8.81
CA ASP A 148 14.67 -20.43 9.76
C ASP A 148 14.20 -21.46 10.82
N SER A 149 14.56 -22.74 10.64
CA SER A 149 14.20 -23.88 11.50
C SER A 149 12.71 -24.23 11.55
N ASP A 150 11.97 -24.03 10.46
CA ASP A 150 10.53 -24.30 10.37
C ASP A 150 10.16 -25.74 9.95
N THR A 151 11.16 -26.55 9.60
CA THR A 151 11.15 -27.96 9.15
C THR A 151 11.13 -28.21 7.65
N ASP A 152 10.85 -27.19 6.84
CA ASP A 152 11.16 -27.23 5.42
C ASP A 152 12.63 -26.81 5.28
N ALA A 153 13.38 -27.49 4.39
CA ALA A 153 14.79 -27.16 4.17
C ALA A 153 14.87 -26.10 3.08
N ASP A 154 15.92 -25.28 3.08
CA ASP A 154 16.03 -24.10 2.20
C ASP A 154 15.67 -24.42 0.73
N TYR A 155 16.15 -25.54 0.16
CA TYR A 155 15.86 -25.95 -1.23
C TYR A 155 14.39 -26.26 -1.56
N VAL A 156 13.51 -26.34 -0.56
CA VAL A 156 12.06 -26.55 -0.76
C VAL A 156 11.23 -25.44 -0.12
N ASP A 157 11.89 -24.41 0.41
CA ASP A 157 11.27 -23.34 1.16
C ASP A 157 11.41 -22.01 0.41
N SER A 158 10.29 -21.51 -0.11
CA SER A 158 10.21 -20.27 -0.88
C SER A 158 10.57 -18.97 -0.14
N ASP A 159 10.84 -19.06 1.16
CA ASP A 159 11.23 -17.98 2.09
C ASP A 159 12.20 -18.58 3.14
N SER A 160 13.39 -19.00 2.71
CA SER A 160 14.36 -19.81 3.48
C SER A 160 14.70 -19.23 4.86
N ASP A 161 14.66 -17.91 5.02
CA ASP A 161 14.98 -17.24 6.28
C ASP A 161 13.76 -16.74 7.08
N GLY A 162 12.57 -16.96 6.52
CA GLY A 162 11.28 -16.74 7.13
C GLY A 162 10.99 -15.27 7.45
N ASP A 163 11.56 -14.34 6.67
CA ASP A 163 11.42 -12.92 6.91
C ASP A 163 10.19 -12.29 6.22
N GLY A 164 9.58 -13.02 5.27
CA GLY A 164 8.37 -12.63 4.57
C GLY A 164 8.60 -11.89 3.24
N GLU A 165 9.85 -11.69 2.82
CA GLU A 165 10.21 -11.62 1.40
C GLU A 165 10.28 -13.07 0.85
N SER A 166 10.77 -13.28 -0.36
CA SER A 166 10.78 -14.62 -0.95
C SER A 166 12.10 -14.79 -1.64
N ASP A 167 12.60 -16.01 -1.70
CA ASP A 167 13.93 -16.31 -2.22
C ASP A 167 14.05 -15.87 -3.69
N LEU A 168 12.98 -16.01 -4.49
CA LEU A 168 12.88 -15.45 -5.85
C LEU A 168 13.15 -13.93 -5.91
N ILE A 169 12.66 -13.17 -4.94
CA ILE A 169 12.87 -11.72 -4.89
C ILE A 169 14.30 -11.43 -4.45
N GLU A 170 14.76 -12.04 -3.38
CA GLU A 170 16.06 -11.74 -2.76
C GLU A 170 17.25 -12.26 -3.59
N GLY A 171 17.08 -13.42 -4.21
CA GLY A 171 18.01 -13.98 -5.18
C GLY A 171 18.12 -13.15 -6.47
N TRP A 172 17.06 -12.45 -6.89
CA TRP A 172 17.02 -11.82 -8.21
C TRP A 172 16.77 -10.30 -8.24
N ASP A 173 16.64 -9.63 -7.10
CA ASP A 173 16.56 -8.15 -7.00
C ASP A 173 17.94 -7.50 -6.93
N THR A 174 18.62 -7.44 -8.08
CA THR A 174 19.99 -6.87 -8.16
C THR A 174 20.05 -5.35 -7.96
N ASP A 175 18.91 -4.64 -7.92
CA ASP A 175 18.84 -3.20 -7.70
C ASP A 175 18.13 -2.76 -6.41
N GLY A 176 17.73 -3.71 -5.56
CA GLY A 176 17.20 -3.48 -4.21
C GLY A 176 15.94 -2.63 -4.21
N ASN A 177 15.02 -2.88 -5.13
CA ASN A 177 13.80 -2.07 -5.26
C ASN A 177 12.54 -2.76 -4.72
N GLY A 178 12.68 -3.96 -4.14
CA GLY A 178 11.62 -4.85 -3.68
C GLY A 178 10.93 -5.57 -4.82
N SER A 179 11.64 -5.85 -5.92
CA SER A 179 11.11 -6.61 -7.06
C SER A 179 12.21 -7.29 -7.86
N ALA A 180 12.11 -8.60 -7.98
CA ALA A 180 12.98 -9.44 -8.80
C ALA A 180 13.18 -8.87 -10.22
N ASN A 181 14.44 -8.77 -10.65
CA ASN A 181 14.79 -8.35 -12.00
C ASN A 181 14.64 -9.49 -13.02
N THR A 182 14.77 -10.73 -12.55
CA THR A 182 14.49 -11.97 -13.30
C THR A 182 13.24 -12.62 -12.70
N THR A 183 12.36 -13.15 -13.53
CA THR A 183 11.12 -13.82 -13.10
C THR A 183 10.86 -15.01 -14.01
N PRO A 184 10.20 -16.07 -13.53
CA PRO A 184 9.95 -17.28 -14.32
C PRO A 184 9.21 -16.99 -15.63
N THR A 185 9.55 -17.73 -16.69
CA THR A 185 8.85 -17.67 -17.98
C THR A 185 7.67 -18.63 -18.07
N GLY A 186 7.59 -19.61 -17.16
CA GLY A 186 6.67 -20.74 -17.19
C GLY A 186 7.02 -21.72 -18.30
N SER A 187 8.31 -21.89 -18.59
CA SER A 187 8.81 -22.79 -19.62
C SER A 187 10.16 -23.33 -19.19
N ASP A 188 10.29 -24.65 -19.24
CA ASP A 188 11.55 -25.40 -19.18
C ASP A 188 11.72 -26.11 -20.54
N SER A 189 12.87 -25.92 -21.20
CA SER A 189 13.14 -26.47 -22.53
C SER A 189 13.79 -27.86 -22.51
N ASP A 190 14.40 -28.22 -21.38
CA ASP A 190 15.23 -29.41 -21.15
C ASP A 190 14.45 -30.50 -20.46
N ASN A 191 13.47 -30.10 -19.65
CA ASN A 191 12.87 -30.92 -18.61
C ASN A 191 13.94 -31.34 -17.59
N ASP A 192 14.73 -30.38 -17.09
CA ASP A 192 15.67 -30.57 -16.00
C ASP A 192 15.24 -29.88 -14.69
N GLY A 193 14.06 -29.26 -14.66
CA GLY A 193 13.46 -28.67 -13.46
C GLY A 193 13.57 -27.13 -13.43
N LEU A 194 14.64 -26.58 -13.98
CA LEU A 194 14.93 -25.15 -13.93
C LEU A 194 14.23 -24.35 -15.05
N ASP A 195 13.52 -23.26 -14.72
CA ASP A 195 12.89 -22.40 -15.74
C ASP A 195 13.94 -21.73 -16.66
N ASN A 196 13.62 -21.60 -17.95
CA ASN A 196 14.47 -20.96 -18.96
C ASN A 196 14.90 -19.51 -18.61
N ALA A 197 14.23 -18.85 -17.65
CA ALA A 197 14.62 -17.54 -17.14
C ALA A 197 15.92 -17.59 -16.33
N PHE A 198 16.16 -18.70 -15.64
CA PHE A 198 17.24 -18.93 -14.67
C PHE A 198 18.30 -19.89 -15.21
N ASP A 199 17.95 -20.70 -16.21
CA ASP A 199 18.84 -21.68 -16.84
C ASP A 199 19.91 -21.04 -17.76
N ASP A 200 21.18 -21.22 -17.41
CA ASP A 200 22.34 -20.77 -18.20
C ASP A 200 22.64 -21.69 -19.40
N ILE A 201 22.13 -22.93 -19.40
CA ILE A 201 22.27 -23.93 -20.47
C ILE A 201 20.91 -24.33 -21.05
N VAL A 202 20.16 -23.33 -21.51
CA VAL A 202 18.86 -23.53 -22.17
C VAL A 202 18.87 -24.52 -23.34
N GLY A 203 18.03 -25.54 -23.19
CA GLY A 203 17.57 -26.48 -24.19
C GLY A 203 18.36 -27.79 -24.22
N PRO A 204 17.79 -28.86 -24.80
CA PRO A 204 18.16 -30.25 -24.52
C PRO A 204 19.67 -30.50 -24.46
N ASN A 205 20.17 -30.64 -23.23
CA ASN A 205 21.56 -30.94 -22.96
C ASN A 205 21.78 -32.43 -22.63
N ALA A 206 23.01 -32.84 -22.29
CA ALA A 206 23.38 -34.25 -22.12
C ALA A 206 23.20 -34.77 -20.69
N THR A 207 22.87 -33.88 -19.76
CA THR A 207 22.77 -34.05 -18.30
C THR A 207 21.51 -33.30 -17.83
N THR A 208 21.28 -33.24 -16.51
CA THR A 208 20.36 -32.31 -15.84
C THR A 208 20.99 -30.95 -15.53
N ASN A 209 22.31 -30.80 -15.71
CA ASN A 209 23.03 -29.56 -15.38
C ASN A 209 22.76 -29.07 -13.94
N PRO A 210 22.93 -29.93 -12.90
CA PRO A 210 22.57 -29.62 -11.51
C PRO A 210 23.53 -28.61 -10.83
N SER A 211 24.33 -27.90 -11.61
CA SER A 211 25.21 -26.83 -11.15
C SER A 211 25.02 -25.54 -11.96
N ASN A 212 24.04 -25.50 -12.87
CA ASN A 212 23.71 -24.36 -13.72
C ASN A 212 24.94 -23.62 -14.30
N ASP A 213 25.77 -24.30 -15.11
CA ASP A 213 27.07 -23.77 -15.61
C ASP A 213 28.07 -23.32 -14.52
N ALA A 214 28.09 -24.04 -13.39
CA ALA A 214 28.91 -23.77 -12.20
C ALA A 214 28.55 -22.46 -11.47
N GLN A 215 27.25 -22.14 -11.43
CA GLN A 215 26.69 -21.11 -10.59
C GLN A 215 26.91 -21.46 -9.11
N THR A 216 27.09 -20.43 -8.29
CA THR A 216 27.27 -20.55 -6.85
C THR A 216 26.44 -19.48 -6.13
N ALA A 217 26.25 -19.63 -4.82
CA ALA A 217 25.64 -18.60 -3.99
C ALA A 217 26.27 -17.19 -4.17
N MET A 218 27.53 -17.11 -4.60
CA MET A 218 28.23 -15.83 -4.81
C MET A 218 27.77 -15.06 -6.06
N ASP A 219 26.99 -15.68 -6.93
CA ASP A 219 26.43 -15.06 -8.13
C ASP A 219 25.12 -14.30 -7.85
N PHE A 220 24.54 -14.49 -6.66
CA PHE A 220 23.33 -13.82 -6.18
C PHE A 220 23.65 -12.56 -5.35
N PRO A 221 22.69 -11.63 -5.18
CA PRO A 221 22.81 -10.44 -4.35
C PRO A 221 23.25 -10.71 -2.89
N ASN A 222 23.78 -9.67 -2.27
CA ASN A 222 24.02 -9.55 -0.82
C ASN A 222 24.05 -8.03 -0.56
N THR A 223 22.87 -7.47 -0.32
CA THR A 223 22.64 -6.03 -0.27
C THR A 223 22.03 -5.53 1.03
N ASP A 224 21.48 -6.40 1.88
CA ASP A 224 20.60 -5.99 2.99
C ASP A 224 21.29 -5.69 4.33
N ASP A 225 22.31 -6.45 4.74
CA ASP A 225 23.00 -6.16 6.02
C ASP A 225 24.54 -6.14 5.95
N GLY A 226 25.11 -6.64 4.85
CA GLY A 226 26.54 -6.67 4.60
C GLY A 226 27.31 -7.68 5.46
N LEU A 227 26.64 -8.69 6.01
CA LEU A 227 27.25 -9.93 6.47
C LEU A 227 27.66 -10.76 5.24
N ALA A 228 28.11 -12.00 5.51
CA ALA A 228 28.68 -12.86 4.47
C ALA A 228 27.64 -13.82 3.86
N GLU A 229 26.46 -13.93 4.49
CA GLU A 229 25.34 -14.76 4.02
C GLU A 229 24.66 -14.09 2.82
N ARG A 230 23.86 -14.81 2.03
CA ARG A 230 23.15 -14.20 0.89
C ARG A 230 21.77 -13.72 1.31
N ASP A 231 21.22 -12.77 0.55
CA ASP A 231 19.98 -12.06 0.92
C ASP A 231 18.87 -13.07 1.27
N TRP A 232 18.56 -14.04 0.42
CA TRP A 232 17.57 -15.13 0.66
C TRP A 232 17.82 -16.05 1.88
N ARG A 233 18.95 -15.92 2.58
CA ARG A 233 19.22 -16.62 3.86
C ARG A 233 19.54 -15.68 5.01
N GLU A 234 19.64 -14.40 4.70
CA GLU A 234 20.13 -13.38 5.58
C GLU A 234 18.94 -12.68 6.15
N ILE A 235 18.40 -13.17 7.29
CA ILE A 235 17.26 -12.54 7.97
C ILE A 235 17.52 -11.03 8.04
N PRO A 236 16.95 -10.23 7.12
CA PRO A 236 17.31 -8.84 7.01
C PRO A 236 16.61 -8.23 8.20
N CYS A 237 17.36 -7.60 9.13
CA CYS A 237 16.89 -7.53 10.51
C CYS A 237 15.41 -7.10 10.62
N GLY A 238 14.50 -8.06 10.84
CA GLY A 238 13.12 -7.88 10.35
C GLY A 238 12.24 -9.13 10.38
N GLY A 239 12.73 -10.34 10.07
CA GLY A 239 11.97 -11.61 10.20
C GLY A 239 11.54 -12.01 11.63
N GLY A 240 11.81 -11.15 12.61
CA GLY A 240 11.16 -11.26 13.91
C GLY A 240 9.88 -10.46 13.92
N SER A 241 8.72 -11.15 14.01
CA SER A 241 7.40 -10.55 14.26
C SER A 241 7.48 -9.25 15.05
N VAL A 242 6.98 -8.14 14.50
CA VAL A 242 7.09 -6.83 15.14
C VAL A 242 6.34 -6.85 16.48
N VAL A 243 7.09 -6.92 17.58
CA VAL A 243 6.52 -6.88 18.93
C VAL A 243 6.70 -5.49 19.51
N LEU A 244 5.57 -4.91 19.93
CA LEU A 244 5.56 -3.64 20.64
C LEU A 244 5.12 -3.84 22.09
N ALA A 245 6.06 -4.22 22.96
CA ALA A 245 5.76 -4.41 24.37
C ALA A 245 5.74 -3.09 25.16
N PRO A 246 4.69 -2.81 25.97
CA PRO A 246 4.74 -1.74 26.95
C PRO A 246 5.91 -1.93 27.94
N SER A 247 6.82 -0.97 27.97
CA SER A 247 8.02 -0.98 28.81
C SER A 247 8.33 0.42 29.35
N ASN A 248 8.49 0.56 30.66
CA ASN A 248 8.87 1.83 31.30
C ASN A 248 10.35 2.23 31.09
N GLN A 249 11.08 1.52 30.24
CA GLN A 249 12.49 1.76 29.91
C GLN A 249 12.61 2.61 28.64
N LEU A 250 13.72 3.33 28.50
CA LEU A 250 14.11 3.97 27.25
C LEU A 250 14.97 2.99 26.45
N HIS A 251 14.50 2.58 25.28
CA HIS A 251 15.26 1.77 24.34
C HIS A 251 16.18 2.69 23.54
N ASN A 252 17.49 2.45 23.54
CA ASN A 252 18.44 3.16 22.70
C ASN A 252 18.72 2.31 21.47
N MET A 253 18.55 2.87 20.28
CA MET A 253 18.73 2.17 19.01
C MET A 253 20.04 2.63 18.36
N ALA A 254 20.89 1.70 17.93
CA ALA A 254 22.20 2.02 17.36
C ALA A 254 22.69 1.04 16.29
N THR A 255 21.98 -0.05 16.05
CA THR A 255 22.20 -1.03 14.99
C THR A 255 21.02 -0.93 14.03
N TYR A 256 21.31 -0.84 12.74
CA TYR A 256 20.32 -0.67 11.69
C TYR A 256 20.58 -1.72 10.61
N CYS A 257 19.53 -2.34 10.11
CA CYS A 257 19.51 -3.03 8.82
C CYS A 257 19.02 -2.06 7.74
N GLN A 258 19.38 -2.32 6.50
CA GLN A 258 18.88 -1.58 5.35
C GLN A 258 18.05 -2.55 4.50
N GLN A 259 16.75 -2.34 4.39
CA GLN A 259 15.94 -2.95 3.33
C GLN A 259 15.62 -1.80 2.39
N ASP A 260 16.31 -1.67 1.25
CA ASP A 260 16.19 -0.50 0.38
C ASP A 260 14.70 -0.28 0.00
N PRO A 261 14.11 0.91 0.25
CA PRO A 261 14.77 2.19 0.59
C PRO A 261 14.81 2.57 2.07
N TRP A 262 14.36 1.70 2.96
CA TRP A 262 14.23 1.91 4.39
C TRP A 262 15.43 1.43 5.20
N THR A 263 15.72 2.15 6.26
CA THR A 263 16.67 1.71 7.28
C THR A 263 15.91 1.59 8.59
N TYR A 264 15.82 0.38 9.12
CA TYR A 264 15.07 0.10 10.33
C TYR A 264 15.96 0.22 11.57
N TYR A 265 15.36 0.70 12.65
CA TYR A 265 15.98 0.88 13.94
C TYR A 265 15.21 0.06 14.97
N PHE A 266 15.93 -0.88 15.56
CA PHE A 266 15.39 -1.83 16.53
C PHE A 266 16.02 -1.68 17.91
N ASN A 267 15.48 -2.40 18.89
CA ASN A 267 16.07 -2.54 20.22
C ASN A 267 17.31 -3.46 20.15
N PRO A 268 18.53 -3.01 20.45
CA PRO A 268 19.72 -3.88 20.33
C PRO A 268 19.73 -5.08 21.28
N SER A 269 18.85 -5.11 22.30
CA SER A 269 18.67 -6.26 23.18
C SER A 269 17.66 -7.28 22.64
N ASP A 270 16.86 -6.90 21.65
CA ASP A 270 15.79 -7.69 21.03
C ASP A 270 15.52 -7.15 19.60
N PRO A 271 16.21 -7.68 18.57
CA PRO A 271 16.11 -7.16 17.21
C PRO A 271 14.73 -7.25 16.56
N THR A 272 13.81 -8.05 17.12
CA THR A 272 12.41 -8.19 16.68
C THR A 272 11.52 -6.99 17.07
N ASP A 273 11.96 -6.19 18.04
CA ASP A 273 11.27 -4.95 18.43
C ASP A 273 11.62 -3.84 17.41
N LEU A 274 10.95 -3.78 16.25
CA LEU A 274 11.09 -2.64 15.33
C LEU A 274 10.45 -1.38 15.94
N LEU A 275 11.22 -0.29 16.03
CA LEU A 275 10.79 0.93 16.73
C LEU A 275 10.66 2.14 15.80
N PHE A 276 11.42 2.16 14.70
CA PHE A 276 11.48 3.29 13.78
C PHE A 276 12.06 2.87 12.43
N ALA A 277 11.63 3.46 11.32
CA ALA A 277 12.30 3.30 10.03
C ALA A 277 12.53 4.65 9.36
N VAL A 278 13.63 4.78 8.63
CA VAL A 278 13.99 6.01 7.90
C VAL A 278 14.36 5.68 6.46
N GLU A 279 13.61 6.23 5.52
CA GLU A 279 13.98 6.22 4.11
C GLU A 279 15.05 7.30 3.91
N HIS A 280 16.31 6.90 3.75
CA HIS A 280 17.42 7.86 3.76
C HIS A 280 17.45 8.72 2.50
N LYS A 281 17.07 8.15 1.35
CA LYS A 281 17.16 8.81 0.04
C LYS A 281 15.85 8.71 -0.74
N PRO A 282 14.77 9.33 -0.26
CA PRO A 282 13.48 9.19 -0.92
C PRO A 282 13.50 9.75 -2.33
N GLY A 283 12.62 9.23 -3.18
CA GLY A 283 12.40 9.76 -4.52
C GLY A 283 11.85 11.20 -4.51
N GLY A 284 12.10 11.95 -5.58
CA GLY A 284 11.43 13.24 -5.83
C GLY A 284 12.28 14.50 -5.63
N ALA A 285 11.70 15.66 -5.93
CA ALA A 285 12.40 16.93 -5.90
C ALA A 285 12.54 17.46 -4.47
N GLY A 286 13.78 17.66 -4.01
CA GLY A 286 14.08 18.17 -2.66
C GLY A 286 14.31 17.09 -1.62
N SER A 287 14.37 15.82 -2.03
CA SER A 287 14.73 14.70 -1.16
C SER A 287 16.17 14.79 -0.69
N ASN A 288 16.43 14.14 0.44
CA ASN A 288 17.77 13.95 0.94
C ASN A 288 18.56 13.04 -0.03
N THR A 289 19.80 13.41 -0.32
CA THR A 289 20.72 12.61 -1.14
C THR A 289 22.03 12.29 -0.41
N ASN A 290 22.19 12.84 0.79
CA ASN A 290 23.38 12.63 1.60
C ASN A 290 23.25 11.39 2.49
N ASP A 291 24.32 10.65 2.66
CA ASP A 291 24.38 9.60 3.68
C ASP A 291 24.45 10.22 5.08
N PHE A 292 23.79 9.59 6.04
CA PHE A 292 23.89 9.90 7.45
C PHE A 292 23.65 8.65 8.29
N ILE A 293 24.10 8.68 9.55
CA ILE A 293 23.76 7.65 10.54
C ILE A 293 22.96 8.35 11.63
N ALA A 294 21.77 7.83 11.93
CA ALA A 294 20.97 8.28 13.07
C ALA A 294 20.99 7.25 14.20
N THR A 295 20.68 7.71 15.41
CA THR A 295 20.25 6.87 16.52
C THR A 295 18.88 7.35 16.95
N ALA A 296 18.01 6.42 17.30
CA ALA A 296 16.70 6.72 17.81
C ALA A 296 16.59 6.23 19.26
N SER A 297 15.67 6.83 20.03
CA SER A 297 15.25 6.23 21.29
C SER A 297 13.74 6.30 21.45
N LEU A 298 13.18 5.22 22.00
CA LEU A 298 11.76 5.06 22.24
C LEU A 298 11.55 4.69 23.70
N ARG A 299 10.68 5.41 24.40
CA ARG A 299 10.15 4.99 25.70
C ARG A 299 8.73 4.51 25.46
N VAL A 300 8.27 3.46 26.14
CA VAL A 300 6.85 3.06 26.11
C VAL A 300 6.26 3.27 27.52
N SER A 301 4.94 3.31 27.69
CA SER A 301 4.36 3.42 29.05
C SER A 301 3.48 2.22 29.36
N VAL A 302 3.77 1.55 30.48
CA VAL A 302 2.91 0.47 31.00
C VAL A 302 1.70 0.99 31.78
N ASN A 303 1.72 2.28 32.14
CA ASN A 303 0.63 2.91 32.87
C ASN A 303 0.47 4.38 32.44
N PRO A 304 -0.13 4.61 31.25
CA PRO A 304 -0.32 5.96 30.74
C PRO A 304 -1.17 6.82 31.70
N GLN A 305 -1.99 6.22 32.56
CA GLN A 305 -2.83 6.97 33.50
C GLN A 305 -2.04 7.69 34.59
N SER A 306 -0.93 7.13 35.04
CA SER A 306 -0.04 7.76 36.03
C SER A 306 1.14 8.50 35.41
N GLU A 307 1.42 8.24 34.12
CA GLU A 307 2.61 8.72 33.44
C GLU A 307 2.31 9.79 32.37
N ALA A 308 1.07 9.92 31.89
CA ALA A 308 0.71 10.90 30.87
C ALA A 308 0.73 12.33 31.43
N GLY A 309 1.55 13.18 30.82
CA GLY A 309 1.45 14.64 30.94
C GLY A 309 1.98 15.28 32.23
N THR A 310 2.14 16.59 32.16
CA THR A 310 2.41 17.46 33.33
C THR A 310 1.11 18.15 33.75
N TYR A 311 0.63 17.89 34.97
CA TYR A 311 -0.40 18.72 35.62
C TYR A 311 0.25 19.43 36.80
N SER A 312 0.36 20.74 36.69
CA SER A 312 0.82 21.59 37.76
C SER A 312 -0.38 22.10 38.58
N ALA A 313 -0.12 22.59 39.80
CA ALA A 313 -1.15 23.29 40.57
C ALA A 313 -1.65 24.58 39.89
N ILE A 314 -0.97 25.05 38.83
CA ILE A 314 -1.39 26.17 37.98
C ILE A 314 -2.50 25.73 37.01
N ASP A 315 -2.55 24.44 36.69
CA ASP A 315 -3.40 23.86 35.64
C ASP A 315 -4.81 23.57 36.17
N LEU A 316 -4.89 23.12 37.44
CA LEU A 316 -6.16 22.82 38.12
C LEU A 316 -7.14 24.03 38.19
N PRO A 317 -6.70 25.26 38.53
CA PRO A 317 -7.58 26.43 38.48
C PRO A 317 -8.03 26.82 37.07
N ASN A 318 -7.21 26.57 36.05
CA ASN A 318 -7.48 26.94 34.67
C ASN A 318 -8.26 25.87 33.90
N GLN A 319 -8.32 24.65 34.44
CA GLN A 319 -8.93 23.49 33.80
C GLN A 319 -8.31 23.16 32.43
N ASP A 320 -7.00 23.39 32.30
CA ASP A 320 -6.21 23.05 31.12
C ASP A 320 -5.27 21.87 31.39
N ALA A 321 -4.98 21.02 30.39
CA ALA A 321 -4.05 19.90 30.52
C ALA A 321 -3.52 19.39 29.16
N THR A 322 -2.31 18.83 29.16
CA THR A 322 -1.70 18.15 28.00
C THR A 322 -1.34 16.71 28.38
N PHE A 323 -1.83 15.74 27.61
CA PHE A 323 -1.56 14.32 27.76
C PHE A 323 -0.72 13.88 26.58
N VAL A 324 0.44 13.28 26.82
CA VAL A 324 1.31 12.76 25.76
C VAL A 324 1.34 11.24 25.85
N MET A 325 1.36 10.59 24.69
CA MET A 325 1.54 9.15 24.57
C MET A 325 2.84 8.75 25.27
N GLY A 326 2.79 7.65 26.02
CA GLY A 326 3.97 7.11 26.67
C GLY A 326 5.09 6.81 25.69
N ARG A 327 4.69 6.41 24.47
CA ARG A 327 5.50 6.26 23.27
C ARG A 327 5.81 7.59 22.61
N TYR A 328 7.09 7.98 22.68
CA TYR A 328 7.65 9.15 22.04
C TYR A 328 9.04 8.82 21.49
N TRP A 329 9.42 9.47 20.39
CA TRP A 329 10.70 9.24 19.73
C TRP A 329 11.69 10.37 20.01
N ASN A 330 12.97 10.05 19.90
CA ASN A 330 14.06 11.02 19.78
C ASN A 330 15.08 10.51 18.78
N VAL A 331 15.22 11.18 17.64
CA VAL A 331 16.16 10.78 16.60
C VAL A 331 17.30 11.79 16.52
N ASN A 332 18.54 11.31 16.49
CA ASN A 332 19.74 12.12 16.47
C ASN A 332 20.68 11.63 15.36
N VAL A 333 21.05 12.53 14.45
CA VAL A 333 22.11 12.25 13.47
C VAL A 333 23.46 12.25 14.19
N THR A 334 24.14 11.11 14.17
CA THR A 334 25.45 10.91 14.82
C THR A 334 26.62 11.14 13.86
N THR A 335 26.44 10.83 12.57
CA THR A 335 27.41 11.10 11.50
C THR A 335 26.70 11.52 10.21
N GLY A 336 27.39 12.23 9.32
CA GLY A 336 26.80 12.76 8.08
C GLY A 336 25.91 13.99 8.32
N SER A 337 25.04 14.29 7.36
CA SER A 337 24.10 15.43 7.44
C SER A 337 22.98 15.33 6.42
N LEU A 338 21.75 15.70 6.80
CA LEU A 338 20.65 15.82 5.87
C LEU A 338 20.81 17.07 4.97
N ASN A 339 20.48 16.95 3.68
CA ASN A 339 20.38 18.06 2.72
C ASN A 339 18.99 18.22 2.08
N GLY A 340 18.04 17.37 2.44
CA GLY A 340 16.66 17.39 1.96
C GLY A 340 15.73 16.67 2.94
N PHE A 341 14.51 16.34 2.50
CA PHE A 341 13.58 15.57 3.33
C PHE A 341 13.91 14.08 3.32
N VAL A 342 13.59 13.40 4.41
CA VAL A 342 13.53 11.93 4.56
C VAL A 342 12.10 11.51 4.90
N ASN A 343 11.70 10.31 4.51
CA ASN A 343 10.46 9.70 5.01
C ASN A 343 10.78 8.88 6.26
N VAL A 344 9.85 8.85 7.20
CA VAL A 344 10.05 8.24 8.52
C VAL A 344 8.79 7.51 8.95
N ARG A 345 8.91 6.21 9.23
CA ARG A 345 7.86 5.39 9.82
C ARG A 345 8.03 5.28 11.33
N PHE A 346 6.95 5.54 12.05
CA PHE A 346 6.86 5.38 13.50
C PHE A 346 5.83 4.30 13.85
N PHE A 347 6.31 3.19 14.41
CA PHE A 347 5.49 2.03 14.78
C PHE A 347 4.87 2.20 16.17
N PHE A 348 3.57 1.93 16.30
CA PHE A 348 2.82 2.04 17.55
C PHE A 348 1.68 1.03 17.66
N ASP A 349 1.30 0.67 18.87
CA ASP A 349 0.08 -0.11 19.11
C ASP A 349 -1.13 0.85 19.23
N PRO A 350 -2.22 0.65 18.46
CA PRO A 350 -3.45 1.43 18.58
C PRO A 350 -4.01 1.53 20.01
N ALA A 351 -3.81 0.51 20.84
CA ALA A 351 -4.23 0.51 22.24
C ALA A 351 -3.53 1.61 23.07
N GLU A 352 -2.31 2.00 22.70
CA GLU A 352 -1.59 3.09 23.36
C GLU A 352 -2.24 4.45 23.07
N ARG A 353 -2.65 4.66 21.82
CA ARG A 353 -3.43 5.84 21.40
C ARG A 353 -4.77 5.88 22.13
N ASP A 354 -5.49 4.77 22.18
CA ASP A 354 -6.80 4.68 22.82
C ASP A 354 -6.71 4.96 24.33
N THR A 355 -5.65 4.45 24.99
CA THR A 355 -5.40 4.74 26.40
C THR A 355 -5.19 6.23 26.66
N LEU A 356 -4.56 6.97 25.73
CA LEU A 356 -4.36 8.40 25.88
C LEU A 356 -5.69 9.18 25.87
N GLN A 357 -6.62 8.79 24.98
CA GLN A 357 -7.96 9.38 24.91
C GLN A 357 -8.73 9.18 26.22
N ASP A 358 -8.70 7.95 26.76
CA ASP A 358 -9.36 7.62 28.01
C ASP A 358 -8.87 8.46 29.20
N VAL A 359 -7.56 8.76 29.24
CA VAL A 359 -6.98 9.60 30.29
C VAL A 359 -7.44 11.05 30.16
N ALA A 360 -7.40 11.61 28.94
CA ALA A 360 -7.86 12.97 28.69
C ALA A 360 -9.35 13.15 29.08
N GLN A 361 -10.20 12.20 28.67
CA GLN A 361 -11.63 12.20 29.02
C GLN A 361 -11.86 12.08 30.53
N ARG A 362 -11.14 11.18 31.21
CA ARG A 362 -11.27 10.99 32.66
C ARG A 362 -10.88 12.23 33.44
N TRP A 363 -9.77 12.88 33.07
CA TRP A 363 -9.33 14.11 33.68
C TRP A 363 -10.37 15.22 33.49
N ASN A 364 -10.94 15.32 32.28
CA ASN A 364 -11.97 16.28 31.93
C ASN A 364 -13.23 16.15 32.80
N LEU A 365 -13.69 14.91 33.00
CA LEU A 365 -14.83 14.59 33.87
C LEU A 365 -14.58 14.99 35.33
N GLN A 366 -13.36 14.81 35.83
CA GLN A 366 -13.00 15.02 37.23
C GLN A 366 -12.74 16.49 37.58
N ASN A 367 -12.12 17.26 36.68
CA ASN A 367 -11.59 18.58 37.00
C ASN A 367 -12.33 19.73 36.31
N ALA A 368 -12.98 19.46 35.17
CA ALA A 368 -13.52 20.51 34.31
C ALA A 368 -15.05 20.47 34.14
N GLY A 369 -15.74 19.63 34.92
CA GLY A 369 -17.20 19.73 35.08
C GLY A 369 -18.02 19.26 33.87
N SER A 370 -17.57 18.22 33.16
CA SER A 370 -18.27 17.64 31.99
C SER A 370 -18.49 18.60 30.81
N THR A 371 -17.87 19.79 30.80
CA THR A 371 -18.07 20.84 29.78
C THR A 371 -16.81 21.66 29.41
N PRO A 372 -15.71 21.00 29.01
CA PRO A 372 -14.82 21.62 28.01
C PRO A 372 -14.21 20.68 26.95
N PHE A 373 -13.80 21.35 25.89
CA PHE A 373 -13.21 20.92 24.63
C PHE A 373 -11.96 20.05 24.83
N VAL A 374 -12.13 18.72 24.75
CA VAL A 374 -11.00 17.84 24.44
C VAL A 374 -10.66 18.12 22.98
N SER A 375 -9.49 18.71 22.72
CA SER A 375 -9.00 18.86 21.35
C SER A 375 -8.51 17.50 20.86
N GLY A 376 -8.82 17.14 19.61
CA GLY A 376 -8.38 15.89 18.99
C GLY A 376 -6.87 15.61 19.05
N LEU A 377 -6.51 14.36 18.75
CA LEU A 377 -5.13 13.85 18.70
C LEU A 377 -4.24 14.69 17.80
N ARG A 378 -3.00 14.96 18.25
CA ARG A 378 -2.00 15.72 17.50
C ARG A 378 -0.64 15.04 17.57
N TRP A 379 -0.06 14.77 16.40
CA TRP A 379 1.35 14.45 16.28
C TRP A 379 2.18 15.73 16.38
N PHE A 380 3.35 15.64 16.99
CA PHE A 380 4.21 16.81 17.20
C PHE A 380 5.69 16.48 17.23
N ILE A 381 6.52 17.51 16.98
CA ILE A 381 7.98 17.48 17.15
C ILE A 381 8.48 18.68 17.95
N VAL A 382 9.64 18.54 18.59
CA VAL A 382 10.38 19.68 19.12
C VAL A 382 11.17 20.36 18.01
N ASN A 383 11.30 21.69 18.11
CA ASN A 383 11.99 22.50 17.10
C ASN A 383 13.49 22.18 16.96
N ALA A 384 14.10 21.56 17.99
CA ALA A 384 15.48 21.09 17.96
C ALA A 384 15.73 20.09 19.11
N GLY A 385 16.59 19.10 18.86
CA GLY A 385 17.05 18.16 19.87
C GLY A 385 16.02 17.11 20.28
N SER A 386 16.19 16.55 21.48
CA SER A 386 15.33 15.52 22.04
C SER A 386 14.14 16.12 22.79
N PHE A 387 12.96 15.55 22.58
CA PHE A 387 11.78 15.75 23.39
C PHE A 387 11.99 15.18 24.79
N ALA A 388 11.75 16.02 25.80
CA ALA A 388 11.68 15.63 27.19
C ALA A 388 10.23 15.50 27.63
N HIS A 389 9.83 14.29 28.02
CA HIS A 389 8.52 13.98 28.60
C HIS A 389 8.36 14.53 30.05
N ASN A 390 8.72 15.79 30.26
CA ASN A 390 8.61 16.53 31.51
C ASN A 390 8.34 18.04 31.22
N SER A 391 8.32 18.86 32.26
CA SER A 391 7.89 20.26 32.21
C SER A 391 8.72 21.22 31.34
N ALA A 392 9.82 20.78 30.72
CA ALA A 392 10.62 21.63 29.84
C ALA A 392 9.93 21.87 28.48
N ASP A 393 9.35 20.81 27.88
CA ASP A 393 8.72 20.86 26.56
C ASP A 393 7.18 20.80 26.63
N LEU A 394 6.64 20.33 27.76
CA LEU A 394 5.20 20.28 28.00
C LEU A 394 4.73 21.52 28.76
N GLN A 395 3.87 22.32 28.13
CA GLN A 395 3.22 23.47 28.76
C GLN A 395 1.75 23.17 29.07
N PRO A 396 1.16 23.85 30.09
CA PRO A 396 -0.26 23.73 30.42
C PRO A 396 -1.21 24.10 29.28
N LEU A 397 -0.77 24.99 28.39
CA LEU A 397 -1.56 25.49 27.25
C LEU A 397 -1.39 24.63 25.98
N GLY A 398 -0.86 23.42 26.10
CA GLY A 398 -0.73 22.50 24.98
C GLY A 398 0.63 22.48 24.32
N ILE A 399 0.68 21.70 23.24
CA ILE A 399 1.76 21.68 22.27
C ILE A 399 1.62 22.91 21.37
N GLN A 400 2.70 23.66 21.18
CA GLN A 400 2.64 24.86 20.33
C GLN A 400 2.26 24.47 18.90
N LEU A 401 1.39 25.25 18.26
CA LEU A 401 0.94 25.00 16.87
C LEU A 401 2.10 24.86 15.88
N SER A 402 3.20 25.57 16.11
CA SER A 402 4.41 25.50 15.27
C SER A 402 5.14 24.15 15.34
N SER A 403 4.76 23.28 16.27
CA SER A 403 5.36 21.97 16.52
C SER A 403 4.47 20.82 16.06
N GLN A 404 3.25 21.10 15.58
CA GLN A 404 2.34 20.06 15.10
C GLN A 404 2.78 19.56 13.72
N ILE A 405 2.73 18.25 13.55
CA ILE A 405 3.00 17.57 12.28
C ILE A 405 1.77 16.72 11.90
N THR A 406 1.68 16.38 10.62
CA THR A 406 0.61 15.54 10.08
C THR A 406 1.28 14.36 9.39
N PRO A 407 0.77 13.12 9.58
CA PRO A 407 1.25 11.99 8.81
C PRO A 407 1.05 12.24 7.31
N GLU A 408 2.01 11.81 6.51
CA GLU A 408 1.88 11.77 5.05
C GLU A 408 1.19 10.47 4.59
N ASP A 409 1.38 9.39 5.35
CA ASP A 409 0.78 8.08 5.09
C ASP A 409 0.60 7.26 6.39
N SER A 410 -0.07 6.11 6.27
CA SER A 410 -0.28 5.13 7.32
C SER A 410 -0.39 3.72 6.75
N GLY A 411 0.10 2.72 7.46
CA GLY A 411 -0.02 1.33 7.04
C GLY A 411 0.35 0.36 8.15
N THR A 412 0.63 -0.88 7.76
CA THR A 412 1.08 -1.96 8.64
C THR A 412 2.36 -2.58 8.09
N VAL A 413 3.28 -2.96 8.98
CA VAL A 413 4.39 -3.90 8.72
C VAL A 413 4.28 -4.99 9.78
N ASP A 414 4.20 -6.25 9.36
CA ASP A 414 4.01 -7.45 10.21
C ASP A 414 2.87 -7.35 11.23
N GLY A 415 1.76 -6.73 10.79
CA GLY A 415 0.57 -6.55 11.60
C GLY A 415 0.65 -5.41 12.64
N ILE A 416 1.73 -4.62 12.64
CA ILE A 416 1.89 -3.44 13.49
C ILE A 416 1.68 -2.16 12.71
N ASP A 417 0.81 -1.29 13.25
CA ASP A 417 0.47 -0.01 12.65
C ASP A 417 1.66 0.97 12.70
N TYR A 418 1.91 1.66 11.59
CA TYR A 418 2.83 2.80 11.53
C TYR A 418 2.15 4.06 11.00
N MET A 419 2.61 5.22 11.47
CA MET A 419 2.39 6.50 10.80
C MET A 419 3.68 6.94 10.10
N GLU A 420 3.55 7.45 8.87
CA GLU A 420 4.68 7.97 8.09
C GLU A 420 4.71 9.49 8.10
N PHE A 421 5.91 10.09 8.20
CA PHE A 421 6.12 11.53 8.22
C PHE A 421 7.30 11.94 7.33
N GLN A 422 7.23 13.15 6.77
CA GLN A 422 8.36 13.80 6.10
C GLN A 422 9.08 14.78 7.01
N PHE A 423 10.41 14.61 7.12
CA PHE A 423 11.25 15.50 7.93
C PHE A 423 12.44 16.05 7.16
N THR A 424 12.66 17.36 7.24
CA THR A 424 13.93 18.00 6.82
C THR A 424 14.95 18.09 7.96
N SER A 425 14.56 17.64 9.17
CA SER A 425 15.41 17.56 10.35
C SER A 425 14.84 16.51 11.30
N LEU A 426 15.69 15.61 11.75
CA LEU A 426 15.33 14.60 12.74
C LEU A 426 15.43 15.20 14.15
N THR A 427 14.34 15.11 14.92
CA THR A 427 14.22 15.62 16.30
C THR A 427 13.38 14.65 17.14
N GLY A 428 13.07 15.03 18.39
CA GLY A 428 12.10 14.31 19.21
C GLY A 428 10.66 14.72 18.96
N GLY A 429 9.74 13.81 19.25
CA GLY A 429 8.31 14.04 19.03
C GLY A 429 7.44 12.96 19.64
N GLY A 430 6.13 13.11 19.49
CA GLY A 430 5.17 12.16 20.02
C GLY A 430 3.75 12.43 19.54
N LEU A 431 2.80 11.83 20.25
CA LEU A 431 1.37 11.99 20.05
C LEU A 431 0.73 12.56 21.31
N ALA A 432 -0.20 13.50 21.20
CA ALA A 432 -0.79 14.17 22.36
C ALA A 432 -2.29 14.52 22.23
N TYR A 433 -2.94 14.65 23.39
CA TYR A 433 -4.26 15.27 23.60
C TYR A 433 -4.12 16.54 24.42
N THR A 434 -4.95 17.54 24.14
CA THR A 434 -5.06 18.77 24.96
C THR A 434 -6.50 18.99 25.44
N VAL A 435 -6.64 19.52 26.64
CA VAL A 435 -7.91 19.87 27.28
C VAL A 435 -7.83 21.32 27.72
N GLY A 436 -8.89 22.11 27.50
CA GLY A 436 -8.98 23.47 28.04
C GLY A 436 -9.47 24.54 27.07
N SER A 437 -9.35 25.80 27.48
CA SER A 437 -9.89 26.97 26.76
C SER A 437 -9.08 27.41 25.53
N ASN A 438 -7.87 26.86 25.36
CA ASN A 438 -7.04 26.97 24.15
C ASN A 438 -6.97 25.64 23.37
N SER A 439 -7.85 24.67 23.65
CA SER A 439 -8.08 23.52 22.76
C SER A 439 -8.70 24.02 21.47
N VAL A 440 -7.87 24.48 20.54
CA VAL A 440 -8.31 24.90 19.21
C VAL A 440 -8.80 23.65 18.49
N ILE A 441 -10.11 23.44 18.42
CA ILE A 441 -10.68 22.67 17.31
C ILE A 441 -10.11 23.26 16.03
N LEU A 442 -9.32 22.48 15.29
CA LEU A 442 -9.16 22.73 13.88
C LEU A 442 -10.19 21.81 13.22
N PRO A 443 -11.40 22.33 12.93
CA PRO A 443 -12.28 21.70 11.96
C PRO A 443 -11.51 21.48 10.65
N VAL A 444 -12.06 20.67 9.75
CA VAL A 444 -11.58 20.63 8.36
C VAL A 444 -11.40 22.06 7.88
N ASP A 445 -10.22 22.39 7.38
CA ASP A 445 -10.00 23.69 6.78
C ASP A 445 -10.71 23.70 5.42
N LEU A 446 -11.97 24.13 5.43
CA LEU A 446 -12.79 24.28 4.23
C LEU A 446 -12.19 25.42 3.38
N LEU A 447 -11.46 25.08 2.33
CA LEU A 447 -10.88 26.06 1.40
C LEU A 447 -11.96 26.80 0.62
N SER A 448 -12.99 26.06 0.21
CA SER A 448 -14.10 26.63 -0.55
C SER A 448 -15.41 25.91 -0.27
N PHE A 449 -16.51 26.67 -0.31
CA PHE A 449 -17.87 26.14 -0.31
C PHE A 449 -18.74 27.04 -1.18
N ASP A 450 -19.45 26.45 -2.13
CA ASP A 450 -20.36 27.15 -3.03
C ASP A 450 -21.55 26.29 -3.45
N ALA A 451 -22.63 26.93 -3.87
CA ALA A 451 -23.82 26.26 -4.40
C ALA A 451 -24.30 27.00 -5.66
N LYS A 452 -24.48 26.27 -6.77
CA LYS A 452 -24.77 26.85 -8.09
C LYS A 452 -25.95 26.16 -8.77
N ALA A 453 -26.88 26.95 -9.27
CA ALA A 453 -27.94 26.45 -10.15
C ALA A 453 -27.34 25.97 -11.48
N ARG A 454 -27.80 24.81 -11.95
CA ARG A 454 -27.42 24.19 -13.23
C ARG A 454 -28.60 24.22 -14.23
N SER A 455 -28.28 24.12 -15.52
CA SER A 455 -29.25 24.29 -16.61
C SER A 455 -30.29 23.18 -16.73
N ASN A 456 -30.04 22.02 -16.10
CA ASN A 456 -30.93 20.85 -16.03
C ASN A 456 -31.87 20.88 -14.81
N ASN A 457 -32.08 22.06 -14.22
CA ASN A 457 -32.97 22.26 -13.08
C ASN A 457 -32.50 21.57 -11.78
N THR A 458 -31.19 21.50 -11.54
CA THR A 458 -30.58 21.03 -10.28
C THR A 458 -29.71 22.12 -9.65
N VAL A 459 -29.38 21.98 -8.37
CA VAL A 459 -28.34 22.78 -7.71
C VAL A 459 -27.16 21.88 -7.39
N GLU A 460 -25.96 22.30 -7.79
CA GLU A 460 -24.72 21.63 -7.44
C GLU A 460 -24.07 22.34 -6.26
N VAL A 461 -23.86 21.58 -5.20
CA VAL A 461 -23.15 22.00 -3.99
C VAL A 461 -21.73 21.45 -4.11
N VAL A 462 -20.73 22.33 -4.04
CA VAL A 462 -19.32 21.96 -4.19
C VAL A 462 -18.51 22.53 -3.04
N TRP A 463 -17.52 21.76 -2.58
CA TRP A 463 -16.58 22.21 -1.58
C TRP A 463 -15.22 21.54 -1.74
N THR A 464 -14.21 22.20 -1.19
CA THR A 464 -12.83 21.71 -1.17
C THR A 464 -12.33 21.76 0.25
N THR A 465 -11.75 20.67 0.74
CA THR A 465 -11.08 20.57 2.04
C THR A 465 -9.58 20.74 1.83
N ALA A 466 -8.87 21.48 2.69
CA ALA A 466 -7.40 21.55 2.67
C ALA A 466 -6.78 20.31 3.32
N SER A 467 -7.43 19.87 4.41
CA SER A 467 -7.07 18.72 5.21
C SER A 467 -8.31 18.21 5.96
N GLU A 468 -8.30 16.92 6.28
CA GLU A 468 -9.34 16.21 7.01
C GLU A 468 -8.69 15.43 8.15
N ILE A 469 -9.27 15.53 9.34
CA ILE A 469 -8.78 14.81 10.52
C ILE A 469 -10.00 14.27 11.25
N ASN A 470 -10.06 12.94 11.39
CA ASN A 470 -11.19 12.22 11.99
C ASN A 470 -12.56 12.55 11.37
N SER A 471 -12.61 12.92 10.08
CA SER A 471 -13.84 13.30 9.40
C SER A 471 -14.58 12.05 8.92
N ASP A 472 -15.81 11.82 9.38
CA ASP A 472 -16.63 10.68 8.94
C ASP A 472 -17.35 11.01 7.62
N ARG A 473 -18.09 12.12 7.61
CA ARG A 473 -18.90 12.51 6.45
C ARG A 473 -19.26 13.99 6.45
N PHE A 474 -19.64 14.49 5.27
CA PHE A 474 -20.32 15.76 5.11
C PHE A 474 -21.80 15.54 4.90
N GLU A 475 -22.64 16.12 5.74
CA GLU A 475 -24.09 16.19 5.55
C GLU A 475 -24.48 17.51 4.88
N ILE A 476 -25.32 17.45 3.86
CA ILE A 476 -25.80 18.61 3.13
C ILE A 476 -27.20 18.96 3.63
N GLU A 477 -27.38 20.20 4.07
CA GLU A 477 -28.66 20.71 4.53
C GLU A 477 -29.17 21.87 3.67
N ARG A 478 -30.49 21.89 3.45
CA ARG A 478 -31.19 22.94 2.70
C ARG A 478 -32.25 23.63 3.55
N SER A 479 -32.42 24.93 3.37
CA SER A 479 -33.45 25.74 4.01
C SER A 479 -34.16 26.68 3.04
N SER A 480 -35.43 27.02 3.31
CA SER A 480 -36.20 28.06 2.60
C SER A 480 -36.09 29.45 3.24
N ASP A 481 -35.69 29.52 4.50
CA ASP A 481 -35.69 30.74 5.32
C ASP A 481 -34.34 31.04 5.98
N GLY A 482 -33.37 30.11 5.88
CA GLY A 482 -32.05 30.20 6.50
C GLY A 482 -32.06 29.87 8.00
N GLU A 483 -33.21 29.51 8.57
CA GLU A 483 -33.39 29.20 10.00
C GLU A 483 -33.75 27.74 10.22
N ASN A 484 -34.67 27.19 9.41
CA ASN A 484 -35.15 25.82 9.49
C ASN A 484 -34.44 24.97 8.43
N TRP A 485 -33.60 24.04 8.86
CA TRP A 485 -32.74 23.24 8.00
C TRP A 485 -33.28 21.82 7.81
N LYS A 486 -33.20 21.32 6.57
CA LYS A 486 -33.59 19.97 6.18
C LYS A 486 -32.37 19.25 5.61
N TYR A 487 -32.00 18.11 6.20
CA TYR A 487 -31.06 17.17 5.62
C TYR A 487 -31.53 16.70 4.23
N ILE A 488 -30.66 16.80 3.23
CA ILE A 488 -30.95 16.39 1.85
C ILE A 488 -30.00 15.33 1.29
N GLY A 489 -28.91 15.00 1.99
CA GLY A 489 -27.98 13.93 1.60
C GLY A 489 -26.64 14.03 2.33
N GLN A 490 -25.74 13.09 2.05
CA GLN A 490 -24.38 13.07 2.60
C GLN A 490 -23.37 12.58 1.58
N VAL A 491 -22.10 12.91 1.82
CA VAL A 491 -20.94 12.39 1.09
C VAL A 491 -19.92 11.91 2.13
N PRO A 492 -19.43 10.65 2.05
CA PRO A 492 -18.35 10.18 2.92
C PRO A 492 -17.11 11.07 2.78
N ALA A 493 -16.49 11.39 3.90
CA ALA A 493 -15.20 12.08 3.91
C ALA A 493 -14.06 11.06 3.72
N ALA A 494 -12.83 11.53 3.56
CA ALA A 494 -11.66 10.68 3.40
C ALA A 494 -11.17 10.07 4.74
N GLY A 495 -11.78 10.42 5.87
CA GLY A 495 -11.31 10.03 7.19
C GLY A 495 -10.19 10.95 7.66
N ASN A 496 -9.01 10.78 7.05
CA ASN A 496 -7.84 11.61 7.26
C ASN A 496 -7.21 11.97 5.91
N SER A 497 -6.88 13.25 5.70
CA SER A 497 -6.21 13.73 4.50
C SER A 497 -5.40 14.99 4.80
N ASN A 498 -4.25 15.14 4.17
CA ASN A 498 -3.46 16.38 4.15
C ASN A 498 -3.41 17.02 2.75
N ARG A 499 -4.16 16.47 1.77
CA ARG A 499 -4.25 16.96 0.40
C ARG A 499 -5.61 17.60 0.16
N GLU A 500 -5.66 18.52 -0.81
CA GLU A 500 -6.91 19.11 -1.25
C GLU A 500 -7.84 18.05 -1.83
N ILE A 501 -9.04 17.90 -1.27
CA ILE A 501 -10.06 16.98 -1.81
C ILE A 501 -11.27 17.80 -2.23
N ASP A 502 -11.65 17.62 -3.49
CA ASP A 502 -12.84 18.22 -4.09
C ASP A 502 -14.03 17.29 -3.97
N TYR A 503 -15.12 17.82 -3.43
CA TYR A 503 -16.38 17.11 -3.29
C TYR A 503 -17.50 17.82 -4.02
N SER A 504 -18.52 17.04 -4.41
CA SER A 504 -19.74 17.59 -4.99
C SER A 504 -20.97 16.79 -4.60
N TYR A 505 -22.10 17.48 -4.53
CA TYR A 505 -23.42 16.90 -4.30
C TYR A 505 -24.47 17.60 -5.17
N PHE A 506 -25.36 16.83 -5.79
CA PHE A 506 -26.45 17.36 -6.62
C PHE A 506 -27.80 17.31 -5.90
N ASP A 507 -28.36 18.48 -5.62
CA ASP A 507 -29.77 18.62 -5.23
C ASP A 507 -30.64 18.60 -6.50
N THR A 508 -31.36 17.50 -6.70
CA THR A 508 -32.24 17.26 -7.85
C THR A 508 -33.66 17.78 -7.65
N GLU A 509 -34.01 18.23 -6.45
CA GLU A 509 -35.33 18.78 -6.12
C GLU A 509 -35.22 20.14 -5.39
N PRO A 510 -34.47 21.12 -5.94
CA PRO A 510 -34.28 22.41 -5.28
C PRO A 510 -35.61 23.17 -5.12
N LEU A 511 -35.71 24.04 -4.12
CA LEU A 511 -36.93 24.82 -3.91
C LEU A 511 -37.05 25.93 -4.95
N SER A 512 -38.26 26.11 -5.50
CA SER A 512 -38.56 27.28 -6.34
C SER A 512 -38.41 28.58 -5.53
N GLY A 513 -37.75 29.57 -6.13
CA GLY A 513 -37.42 30.85 -5.47
C GLY A 513 -36.03 30.82 -4.84
N ILE A 514 -35.91 31.06 -3.54
CA ILE A 514 -34.60 31.07 -2.86
C ILE A 514 -34.43 29.77 -2.07
N SER A 515 -33.27 29.13 -2.23
CA SER A 515 -32.79 28.02 -1.40
C SER A 515 -31.49 28.44 -0.71
N TYR A 516 -31.34 28.05 0.55
CA TYR A 516 -30.10 28.20 1.31
C TYR A 516 -29.48 26.83 1.54
N TYR A 517 -28.15 26.73 1.43
CA TYR A 517 -27.38 25.50 1.62
C TYR A 517 -26.27 25.71 2.64
N ARG A 518 -25.99 24.68 3.43
CA ARG A 518 -24.82 24.58 4.31
C ARG A 518 -24.33 23.14 4.39
N LEU A 519 -23.09 22.97 4.82
CA LEU A 519 -22.51 21.67 5.18
C LEU A 519 -22.54 21.52 6.69
N VAL A 520 -22.83 20.31 7.15
CA VAL A 520 -22.57 19.84 8.50
C VAL A 520 -21.51 18.77 8.37
N GLN A 521 -20.27 19.09 8.75
CA GLN A 521 -19.23 18.09 8.89
C GLN A 521 -19.51 17.27 10.14
N VAL A 522 -19.42 15.96 10.02
CA VAL A 522 -19.55 15.03 11.13
C VAL A 522 -18.24 14.28 11.26
N ASP A 523 -17.67 14.31 12.46
CA ASP A 523 -16.45 13.58 12.78
C ASP A 523 -16.77 12.14 13.25
N LEU A 524 -15.78 11.24 13.24
CA LEU A 524 -15.93 9.83 13.63
C LEU A 524 -16.43 9.65 15.07
N ASN A 525 -16.24 10.65 15.93
CA ASN A 525 -16.73 10.68 17.30
C ASN A 525 -18.16 11.26 17.43
N GLY A 526 -18.76 11.71 16.33
CA GLY A 526 -20.09 12.32 16.26
C GLY A 526 -20.15 13.82 16.53
N ASP A 527 -19.01 14.48 16.72
CA ASP A 527 -18.96 15.95 16.79
C ASP A 527 -19.31 16.55 15.43
N VAL A 528 -19.87 17.76 15.47
CA VAL A 528 -20.35 18.45 14.27
C VAL A 528 -19.83 19.88 14.16
N ASP A 529 -19.40 20.26 12.97
CA ASP A 529 -19.15 21.66 12.61
C ASP A 529 -19.99 22.08 11.41
N VAL A 530 -20.38 23.35 11.38
CA VAL A 530 -21.34 23.87 10.40
C VAL A 530 -20.69 24.98 9.58
N SER A 531 -20.71 24.83 8.26
CA SER A 531 -20.15 25.81 7.34
C SER A 531 -20.91 27.14 7.35
N GLU A 532 -20.35 28.13 6.65
CA GLU A 532 -21.13 29.30 6.21
C GLU A 532 -22.32 28.90 5.32
N THR A 533 -23.29 29.78 5.17
CA THR A 533 -24.49 29.54 4.34
C THR A 533 -24.33 30.12 2.94
N ARG A 534 -24.74 29.34 1.93
CA ARG A 534 -24.82 29.77 0.52
C ARG A 534 -26.26 29.92 0.07
N MET A 535 -26.57 31.04 -0.58
CA MET A 535 -27.89 31.33 -1.13
C MET A 535 -27.88 31.07 -2.63
N VAL A 536 -28.83 30.27 -3.11
CA VAL A 536 -29.09 30.06 -4.53
C VAL A 536 -30.51 30.52 -4.83
N ARG A 537 -30.66 31.41 -5.80
CA ARG A 537 -31.96 31.74 -6.35
C ARG A 537 -32.24 30.84 -7.54
N PHE A 538 -33.18 29.94 -7.33
CA PHE A 538 -33.70 28.98 -8.27
C PHE A 538 -35.13 29.39 -8.66
N ASP A 539 -35.26 30.48 -9.41
CA ASP A 539 -36.53 30.74 -10.10
C ASP A 539 -36.64 29.67 -11.19
N GLU A 540 -37.78 28.97 -11.34
CA GLU A 540 -38.02 28.09 -12.49
C GLU A 540 -37.51 28.82 -13.74
N MET A 541 -36.43 28.30 -14.32
CA MET A 541 -35.78 28.93 -15.45
C MET A 541 -36.72 28.75 -16.63
N LEU A 542 -37.67 29.67 -16.79
CA LEU A 542 -38.40 29.87 -18.02
C LEU A 542 -37.34 29.97 -19.11
N ALA A 543 -37.26 28.95 -19.97
CA ALA A 543 -36.42 28.99 -21.14
C ALA A 543 -36.81 30.24 -21.95
N GLU A 544 -36.03 31.33 -21.85
CA GLU A 544 -36.32 32.54 -22.58
C GLU A 544 -36.16 32.25 -24.08
N GLU A 545 -37.26 32.41 -24.80
CA GLU A 545 -37.30 32.39 -26.26
C GLU A 545 -36.35 33.46 -26.83
N MET A 546 -35.40 33.08 -27.68
CA MET A 546 -34.36 33.97 -28.19
C MET A 546 -34.55 34.33 -29.67
N ILE A 547 -34.26 35.59 -30.01
CA ILE A 547 -34.16 36.10 -31.39
C ILE A 547 -32.70 36.52 -31.63
N LEU A 548 -32.01 35.78 -32.50
CA LEU A 548 -30.63 36.05 -32.88
C LEU A 548 -30.58 36.68 -34.28
N VAL A 549 -29.69 37.65 -34.48
CA VAL A 549 -29.51 38.30 -35.79
C VAL A 549 -28.04 38.33 -36.14
N TYR A 550 -27.67 37.74 -37.26
CA TYR A 550 -26.29 37.70 -37.72
C TYR A 550 -26.16 37.72 -39.26
N PRO A 551 -25.08 38.30 -39.81
CA PRO A 551 -24.13 39.15 -39.08
C PRO A 551 -24.78 40.50 -38.71
N ASN A 552 -24.45 41.01 -37.53
CA ASN A 552 -24.88 42.32 -37.08
C ASN A 552 -23.71 43.03 -36.38
N PRO A 553 -23.13 44.11 -36.95
CA PRO A 553 -23.62 44.88 -38.11
C PRO A 553 -23.53 44.16 -39.47
N SER A 554 -24.40 44.52 -40.43
CA SER A 554 -24.39 44.01 -41.81
C SER A 554 -24.28 45.12 -42.86
N SER A 555 -23.97 44.78 -44.11
CA SER A 555 -23.99 45.68 -45.28
C SER A 555 -25.31 45.65 -46.06
N GLY A 556 -26.42 45.24 -45.42
CA GLY A 556 -27.76 45.23 -46.03
C GLY A 556 -28.47 43.87 -46.08
N SER A 557 -27.82 42.79 -45.63
CA SER A 557 -28.41 41.45 -45.52
C SER A 557 -28.05 40.77 -44.18
N PHE A 558 -29.02 40.17 -43.49
CA PHE A 558 -28.83 39.40 -42.26
C PHE A 558 -29.75 38.18 -42.21
N THR A 559 -29.44 37.24 -41.34
CA THR A 559 -30.30 36.10 -40.98
C THR A 559 -30.90 36.36 -39.60
N VAL A 560 -32.19 36.04 -39.43
CA VAL A 560 -32.89 36.11 -38.14
C VAL A 560 -33.24 34.71 -37.69
N GLU A 561 -32.65 34.26 -36.60
CA GLU A 561 -32.94 32.96 -36.03
C GLU A 561 -33.86 33.13 -34.82
N MET A 562 -35.02 32.47 -34.86
CA MET A 562 -36.02 32.53 -33.81
C MET A 562 -36.14 31.14 -33.19
N ILE A 563 -35.77 31.00 -31.92
CA ILE A 563 -35.87 29.76 -31.17
C ILE A 563 -37.07 29.90 -30.23
N VAL A 564 -38.13 29.17 -30.52
CA VAL A 564 -39.44 29.33 -29.90
C VAL A 564 -40.00 27.96 -29.58
N LEU A 565 -40.38 27.71 -28.31
CA LEU A 565 -40.64 26.34 -27.86
C LEU A 565 -42.07 25.85 -28.13
N GLU A 566 -43.15 26.66 -28.07
CA GLU A 566 -44.48 26.22 -28.50
C GLU A 566 -45.41 27.34 -29.04
N ASN A 567 -46.24 26.97 -30.03
CA ASN A 567 -47.46 27.62 -30.58
C ASN A 567 -47.54 29.17 -30.57
N ASN A 568 -46.81 29.83 -31.49
CA ASN A 568 -46.63 31.28 -31.46
C ASN A 568 -46.95 31.98 -32.79
N GLN A 569 -48.24 32.29 -33.00
CA GLN A 569 -48.64 33.27 -34.01
C GLN A 569 -48.11 34.66 -33.62
N GLY A 570 -47.41 35.33 -34.53
CA GLY A 570 -46.80 36.62 -34.23
C GLY A 570 -46.41 37.43 -35.47
N LYS A 571 -46.04 38.68 -35.23
CA LYS A 571 -45.60 39.63 -36.25
C LYS A 571 -44.19 40.11 -35.96
N LEU A 572 -43.34 40.05 -36.96
CA LEU A 572 -42.00 40.63 -36.91
C LEU A 572 -42.03 41.98 -37.59
N LEU A 573 -41.59 43.03 -36.89
CA LEU A 573 -41.62 44.42 -37.31
C LEU A 573 -40.19 44.96 -37.37
N LEU A 574 -39.76 45.48 -38.50
CA LEU A 574 -38.54 46.28 -38.58
C LEU A 574 -38.92 47.74 -38.47
N VAL A 575 -38.40 48.44 -37.47
CA VAL A 575 -38.69 49.85 -37.21
C VAL A 575 -37.42 50.70 -37.23
N ASN A 576 -37.54 51.96 -37.65
CA ASN A 576 -36.45 52.94 -37.55
C ASN A 576 -36.36 53.51 -36.11
N PRO A 577 -35.33 54.31 -35.78
CA PRO A 577 -35.18 54.89 -34.44
C PRO A 577 -36.32 55.85 -34.01
N LEU A 578 -37.13 56.32 -34.96
CA LEU A 578 -38.33 57.13 -34.69
C LEU A 578 -39.57 56.26 -34.42
N GLY A 579 -39.41 54.93 -34.35
CA GLY A 579 -40.49 53.97 -34.12
C GLY A 579 -41.38 53.70 -35.33
N GLN A 580 -41.03 54.22 -36.51
CA GLN A 580 -41.83 54.00 -37.72
C GLN A 580 -41.51 52.63 -38.30
N THR A 581 -42.55 51.83 -38.56
CA THR A 581 -42.41 50.52 -39.21
C THR A 581 -41.96 50.69 -40.66
N ILE A 582 -40.79 50.14 -40.95
CA ILE A 582 -40.17 50.10 -42.27
C ILE A 582 -40.64 48.86 -43.03
N ARG A 583 -40.70 47.70 -42.37
CA ARG A 583 -41.23 46.43 -42.93
C ARG A 583 -41.89 45.59 -41.84
N ASN A 584 -42.79 44.69 -42.23
CA ASN A 584 -43.35 43.68 -41.32
C ASN A 584 -43.55 42.33 -42.01
N TRP A 585 -43.51 41.26 -41.22
CA TRP A 585 -43.77 39.88 -41.60
C TRP A 585 -44.73 39.24 -40.61
N SER A 586 -45.63 38.39 -41.08
CA SER A 586 -46.55 37.63 -40.24
C SER A 586 -46.29 36.14 -40.46
N PHE A 587 -46.23 35.36 -39.39
CA PHE A 587 -45.95 33.92 -39.46
C PHE A 587 -47.12 33.11 -38.90
N GLY A 588 -47.46 32.01 -39.57
CA GLY A 588 -48.47 31.05 -39.13
C GLY A 588 -47.95 30.08 -38.06
N ALA A 589 -48.85 29.33 -37.43
CA ALA A 589 -48.55 28.47 -36.26
C ALA A 589 -47.55 27.32 -36.53
N THR A 590 -47.27 26.99 -37.80
CA THR A 590 -46.43 25.83 -38.20
C THR A 590 -45.20 26.20 -39.02
N GLU A 591 -44.91 27.49 -39.23
CA GLU A 591 -43.85 27.94 -40.16
C GLU A 591 -42.54 28.39 -39.49
N LEU A 592 -42.34 28.14 -38.20
CA LEU A 592 -41.19 28.68 -37.47
C LEU A 592 -40.14 27.62 -37.10
N GLY A 593 -38.97 27.86 -37.68
CA GLY A 593 -37.63 27.27 -37.54
C GLY A 593 -36.65 28.31 -38.13
N HIS A 594 -35.42 27.97 -38.51
CA HIS A 594 -34.43 28.95 -39.01
C HIS A 594 -34.98 29.72 -40.24
N GLN A 595 -35.30 31.02 -40.10
CA GLN A 595 -35.89 31.83 -41.17
C GLN A 595 -34.92 32.94 -41.62
N SER A 596 -34.35 32.83 -42.82
CA SER A 596 -33.52 33.92 -43.35
C SER A 596 -34.40 35.04 -43.92
N ILE A 597 -34.21 36.27 -43.42
CA ILE A 597 -35.00 37.45 -43.83
C ILE A 597 -34.09 38.47 -44.50
N ASN A 598 -34.22 38.63 -45.82
CA ASN A 598 -33.48 39.63 -46.56
C ASN A 598 -34.19 41.00 -46.52
N VAL A 599 -33.46 42.05 -46.16
CA VAL A 599 -33.97 43.43 -46.13
C VAL A 599 -33.16 44.42 -46.97
N GLU A 600 -32.60 43.97 -48.09
CA GLU A 600 -31.89 44.83 -49.05
C GLU A 600 -32.62 46.15 -49.35
N GLY A 601 -31.83 47.22 -49.49
CA GLY A 601 -32.32 48.57 -49.80
C GLY A 601 -32.55 49.48 -48.60
N LEU A 602 -32.13 49.10 -47.38
CA LEU A 602 -32.11 50.00 -46.23
C LEU A 602 -30.90 50.92 -46.28
N SER A 603 -31.09 52.20 -45.90
CA SER A 603 -29.99 53.13 -45.71
C SER A 603 -29.18 52.77 -44.47
N ALA A 604 -27.87 53.09 -44.49
CA ALA A 604 -26.99 52.92 -43.33
C ALA A 604 -27.57 53.60 -42.08
N GLY A 605 -27.59 52.89 -40.96
CA GLY A 605 -28.22 53.33 -39.73
C GLY A 605 -28.59 52.19 -38.78
N SER A 606 -29.07 52.56 -37.59
CA SER A 606 -29.58 51.61 -36.60
C SER A 606 -31.09 51.42 -36.72
N TYR A 607 -31.56 50.18 -36.61
CA TYR A 607 -32.96 49.78 -36.62
C TYR A 607 -33.26 48.87 -35.43
N LEU A 608 -34.54 48.68 -35.13
CA LEU A 608 -35.00 47.69 -34.16
C LEU A 608 -35.87 46.66 -34.87
N LEU A 609 -35.61 45.39 -34.62
CA LEU A 609 -36.45 44.28 -35.04
C LEU A 609 -37.28 43.84 -33.83
N LEU A 610 -38.60 43.97 -33.92
CA LEU A 610 -39.53 43.67 -32.85
C LEU A 610 -40.35 42.44 -33.21
N TRP A 611 -40.51 41.52 -32.28
CA TRP A 611 -41.37 40.34 -32.43
C TRP A 611 -42.55 40.45 -31.48
N GLU A 612 -43.70 40.76 -32.07
CA GLU A 612 -44.95 41.00 -31.37
C GLU A 612 -45.81 39.73 -31.40
N ARG A 613 -46.17 39.26 -30.21
CA ARG A 613 -47.00 38.08 -29.99
C ARG A 613 -48.11 38.38 -28.99
N PRO A 614 -49.17 37.55 -28.93
CA PRO A 614 -50.22 37.69 -27.93
C PRO A 614 -49.68 37.72 -26.48
N THR A 615 -48.57 37.04 -26.23
CA THR A 615 -47.94 36.87 -24.90
C THR A 615 -46.92 37.96 -24.55
N GLY A 616 -46.46 38.77 -25.50
CA GLY A 616 -45.45 39.80 -25.24
C GLY A 616 -44.70 40.31 -26.47
N LEU A 617 -43.75 41.22 -26.23
CA LEU A 617 -42.92 41.85 -27.25
C LEU A 617 -41.44 41.60 -26.94
N SER A 618 -40.70 41.05 -27.90
CA SER A 618 -39.23 40.90 -27.84
C SER A 618 -38.57 41.82 -28.85
N SER A 619 -37.35 42.30 -28.60
CA SER A 619 -36.67 43.21 -29.53
C SER A 619 -35.17 42.97 -29.64
N VAL A 620 -34.61 43.14 -30.83
CA VAL A 620 -33.17 43.10 -31.09
C VAL A 620 -32.75 44.28 -31.97
N LYS A 621 -31.63 44.92 -31.63
CA LYS A 621 -31.08 46.05 -32.39
C LYS A 621 -30.33 45.54 -33.61
N LEU A 622 -30.58 46.14 -34.76
CA LEU A 622 -29.91 45.88 -36.02
C LEU A 622 -29.09 47.10 -36.46
N ILE A 623 -27.87 46.88 -36.97
CA ILE A 623 -27.01 47.94 -37.53
C ILE A 623 -26.72 47.63 -39.00
N VAL A 624 -27.11 48.54 -39.89
CA VAL A 624 -26.77 48.53 -41.32
C VAL A 624 -25.65 49.54 -41.57
N LYS A 625 -24.53 49.09 -42.14
CA LYS A 625 -23.36 49.92 -42.47
C LYS A 625 -23.47 50.62 -43.81
#